data_AF-A0A9J6NZ75-F1
#
_entry.id   AF-A0A9J6NZ75-F1
#
_cell.length_a   1.000
_cell.length_b   1.000
_cell.length_c   1.000
_cell.angle_alpha   90.00
_cell.angle_beta   90.00
_cell.angle_gamma   90.00
#
_symmetry.space_group_name_H-M   'P 1'
#
loop_
_entity.id
_entity.type
_entity.pdbx_description
1 polymer ?
#
loop_
_entity_poly.entity_id
_entity_poly.type
_entity_poly.pdbx_seq_one_letter_code
_entity_poly.pdbx_strand_id
1 'polypeptide(L)' 'MIYSIIETAKENGLKPWQYLTHIFERMPNIDFKTEPKLLKSILPWAELPEECYLNKKN' A
#
# COMPACT_ATOMS: atom_id res chain seq x y z
N MET A 1 -13.52 -3.68 -7.52
CA MET A 1 -12.11 -4.00 -7.22
C MET A 1 -11.38 -2.85 -6.52
N ILE A 2 -11.33 -1.64 -7.09
CA ILE A 2 -10.68 -0.47 -6.44
C ILE A 2 -11.29 -0.13 -5.06
N TYR A 3 -12.62 -0.19 -4.93
CA TYR A 3 -13.32 0.06 -3.66
C TYR A 3 -12.79 -0.81 -2.51
N SER A 4 -12.58 -2.11 -2.76
CA SER A 4 -12.07 -3.04 -1.74
C SER A 4 -10.67 -2.66 -1.29
N ILE A 5 -9.79 -2.23 -2.20
CA ILE A 5 -8.42 -1.79 -1.87
C ILE A 5 -8.47 -0.52 -1.01
N ILE A 6 -9.35 0.43 -1.36
CA ILE A 6 -9.56 1.66 -0.58
C ILE A 6 -10.02 1.32 0.83
N GLU A 7 -10.98 0.40 0.97
CA GLU A 7 -11.51 0.05 2.29
C GLU A 7 -10.47 -0.67 3.15
N THR A 8 -9.74 -1.64 2.58
CA THR A 8 -8.62 -2.29 3.27
C THR A 8 -7.54 -1.29 3.68
N ALA A 9 -7.23 -0.28 2.86
CA ALA A 9 -6.27 0.76 3.20
C ALA A 9 -6.73 1.56 4.44
N LYS A 10 -8.01 1.95 4.51
CA LYS A 10 -8.56 2.65 5.66
C LYS A 10 -8.53 1.80 6.93
N GLU A 11 -8.91 0.53 6.83
CA GLU A 11 -8.89 -0.42 7.96
C GLU A 11 -7.48 -0.61 8.54
N ASN A 12 -6.43 -0.43 7.71
CA ASN A 12 -5.03 -0.47 8.12
C ASN A 12 -4.45 0.90 8.51
N GLY A 13 -5.28 1.94 8.66
CA GLY A 13 -4.85 3.28 9.08
C GLY A 13 -4.08 4.06 8.01
N LEU A 14 -4.22 3.66 6.74
CA LEU A 14 -3.55 4.30 5.62
C LEU A 14 -4.44 5.37 4.97
N LYS A 15 -3.81 6.37 4.36
CA LYS A 15 -4.45 7.30 3.45
C LYS A 15 -4.63 6.60 2.09
N PRO A 16 -5.87 6.36 1.63
CA PRO A 16 -6.10 5.54 0.44
C PRO A 16 -5.43 6.07 -0.83
N TRP A 17 -5.38 7.40 -0.99
CA TRP A 17 -4.78 8.02 -2.17
C TRP A 17 -3.26 7.78 -2.25
N GLN A 18 -2.55 8.04 -1.16
CA GLN A 18 -1.11 7.84 -1.06
C GLN A 18 -0.75 6.36 -1.18
N TYR A 19 -1.53 5.47 -0.56
CA TYR A 19 -1.34 4.03 -0.67
C TYR A 19 -1.54 3.51 -2.11
N LEU A 20 -2.59 3.97 -2.80
CA LEU A 20 -2.81 3.60 -4.21
C LEU A 20 -1.68 4.11 -5.11
N THR A 21 -1.22 5.35 -4.88
CA THR A 21 -0.09 5.94 -5.61
C THR A 21 1.16 5.08 -5.42
N HIS A 22 1.47 4.72 -4.17
CA HIS A 22 2.59 3.85 -3.82
C HIS A 22 2.54 2.49 -4.53
N ILE A 23 1.36 1.84 -4.55
CA ILE A 23 1.17 0.58 -5.28
C ILE A 23 1.47 0.80 -6.76
N PHE A 24 0.89 1.80 -7.40
CA PHE A 24 1.05 1.99 -8.84
C PHE A 24 2.46 2.38 -9.26
N GLU A 25 3.22 3.06 -8.39
CA GLU A 25 4.62 3.38 -8.64
C GLU A 25 5.56 2.18 -8.44
N ARG A 26 5.30 1.33 -7.43
CA ARG A 26 6.18 0.19 -7.11
C ARG A 26 5.83 -1.09 -7.85
N MET A 27 4.56 -1.37 -8.09
CA MET A 27 4.10 -2.64 -8.67
C MET A 27 4.72 -2.97 -10.03
N PRO A 28 4.92 -2.02 -10.98
CA PRO A 28 5.61 -2.30 -12.24
C PRO A 28 7.07 -2.71 -12.07
N ASN A 29 7.68 -2.32 -10.95
CA ASN A 29 9.11 -2.51 -10.65
C ASN A 29 9.37 -3.77 -9.80
N ILE A 30 8.33 -4.53 -9.44
CA ILE A 30 8.45 -5.74 -8.64
C ILE A 30 8.37 -6.97 -9.56
N ASP A 31 9.41 -7.81 -9.55
CA ASP A 31 9.34 -9.12 -10.20
C ASP A 31 8.62 -10.15 -9.32
N PHE A 32 7.32 -9.96 -9.16
CA PHE A 32 6.48 -10.85 -8.36
C PHE A 32 6.21 -12.21 -9.03
N LYS A 33 6.53 -12.34 -10.33
CA LYS A 33 6.34 -13.60 -11.05
C LYS A 33 7.43 -14.61 -10.66
N THR A 34 8.66 -14.13 -10.56
CA THR A 34 9.80 -14.94 -10.11
C THR A 34 9.90 -14.98 -8.58
N GLU A 35 9.59 -13.87 -7.91
CA GLU A 35 9.68 -13.75 -6.45
C GLU A 35 8.36 -13.21 -5.82
N PRO A 36 7.33 -14.06 -5.65
CA PRO A 36 6.04 -13.65 -5.11
C PRO A 36 6.09 -13.01 -3.71
N LYS A 37 7.14 -13.31 -2.94
CA LYS A 37 7.36 -12.72 -1.61
C LYS A 37 7.56 -11.20 -1.68
N LEU A 38 8.04 -10.66 -2.80
CA LEU A 38 8.25 -9.22 -2.96
C LEU A 38 6.95 -8.42 -2.91
N LEU A 39 5.80 -9.03 -3.25
CA LEU A 39 4.49 -8.39 -3.11
C LEU A 39 4.20 -7.99 -1.66
N LYS A 40 4.76 -8.71 -0.67
CA LYS A 40 4.57 -8.38 0.75
C LYS A 40 5.04 -6.98 1.11
N SER A 41 5.95 -6.39 0.34
CA SER A 41 6.49 -5.04 0.58
C SER A 41 5.53 -3.89 0.22
N ILE A 42 4.44 -4.19 -0.50
CA ILE A 42 3.44 -3.19 -0.93
C ILE A 42 2.04 -3.45 -0.39
N LEU A 43 1.89 -4.46 0.48
CA LEU A 43 0.63 -4.79 1.15
C LEU A 43 0.31 -3.75 2.24
N PRO A 44 -0.96 -3.64 2.67
CA PRO A 44 -1.36 -2.55 3.56
C PRO A 44 -0.82 -2.69 4.99
N TRP A 45 -0.31 -3.87 5.36
CA TRP A 45 0.37 -4.15 6.62
C TRP A 45 1.91 -4.20 6.48
N ALA A 46 2.45 -3.79 5.34
CA ALA A 46 3.89 -3.66 5.15
C ALA A 46 4.43 -2.42 5.88
N GLU A 47 5.75 -2.31 5.97
CA GLU A 47 6.42 -1.06 6.31
C GLU A 47 6.37 -0.13 5.09
N LEU A 48 5.42 0.81 5.10
CA LEU A 48 5.18 1.74 4.01
C LEU A 48 5.82 3.11 4.30
N PRO A 49 5.94 3.99 3.29
CA PRO A 49 6.40 5.36 3.51
C PRO A 49 5.47 6.13 4.46
N GLU A 50 6.03 7.08 5.22
CA GLU A 50 5.30 7.85 6.24
C GLU A 50 4.08 8.60 5.65
N GLU A 51 4.19 9.07 4.42
CA GLU A 51 3.11 9.76 3.72
C GLU A 51 1.85 8.90 3.57
N CYS A 52 2.00 7.58 3.54
CA CYS A 52 0.91 6.62 3.44
C CYS A 52 0.09 6.52 4.72
N TYR A 53 0.63 6.89 5.89
CA TYR A 53 -0.08 6.76 7.16
C TYR A 53 -0.92 7.99 7.48
N LEU A 54 -2.07 7.78 8.11
CA LEU A 54 -2.84 8.85 8.74
C LEU A 54 -2.02 9.41 9.91
N ASN A 55 -1.53 10.63 9.77
CA ASN A 55 -0.81 11.28 10.86
C ASN A 55 -1.82 11.58 11.97
N LYS A 56 -1.64 11.03 13.18
CA LYS A 56 -2.48 11.39 14.32
C LYS A 56 -2.24 12.87 14.61
N LYS A 57 -3.25 13.72 14.36
CA LYS A 57 -3.32 15.00 15.07
C LYS A 57 -3.39 14.66 16.55
N ASN A 58 -2.32 14.99 17.28
CA ASN A 58 -2.34 15.09 18.74
C ASN A 58 -3.41 16.10 19.17
#